data_AF-A0A966AMV3-F1
#
_entry.id   AF-A0A966AMV3-F1
#
_cell.length_a   1.000
_cell.length_b   1.000
_cell.length_c   1.000
_cell.angle_alpha   90.00
_cell.angle_beta   90.00
_cell.angle_gamma   90.00
#
_symmetry.space_group_name_H-M   'P 1'
#
loop_
_entity.id
_entity.type
_entity.pdbx_description
1 polymer ?
#
loop_
_entity_poly.entity_id
_entity_poly.type
_entity_poly.pdbx_seq_one_letter_code
_entity_poly.pdbx_strand_id
1 'polypeptide(L)'
;VAVYTGELLGAMPSRPFWNSPVLALLFLLSSLSTGVALILLARAILTPRAEKSGTADTPQYHASGYILTASDLLLLGIELVIVFLFIMFAYLAVGDVRHAIEVILAGGNLATLFWLGFVGVGLLAPAAVELYYIVPRLLFHREFAPPRGVEIAVSAVVLVGGFMLRYVVVIAGQITGPVGV
;
A
#
# COMPACT_ATOMS: atom_id res chain seq x y z
N VAL A 1 -4.95 1.94 16.49
CA VAL A 1 -5.72 0.81 15.90
C VAL A 1 -4.81 -0.11 15.10
N ALA A 2 -4.10 0.35 14.05
CA ALA A 2 -3.30 -0.53 13.18
C ALA A 2 -2.28 -1.44 13.90
N VAL A 3 -1.43 -0.91 14.79
CA VAL A 3 -0.46 -1.73 15.55
C VAL A 3 -1.16 -2.73 16.48
N TYR A 4 -2.19 -2.28 17.22
CA TYR A 4 -2.96 -3.14 18.11
C TYR A 4 -3.73 -4.25 17.37
N THR A 5 -4.24 -3.97 16.16
CA THR A 5 -4.90 -5.01 15.32
C THR A 5 -3.87 -5.98 14.74
N GLY A 6 -2.70 -5.48 14.35
CA GLY A 6 -1.57 -6.28 13.89
C GLY A 6 -1.03 -7.20 15.00
N GLU A 7 -0.91 -6.70 16.23
CA GLU A 7 -0.48 -7.50 17.37
C GLU A 7 -1.54 -8.53 17.81
N LEU A 8 -2.83 -8.18 17.79
CA LEU A 8 -3.89 -9.15 18.12
C LEU A 8 -3.97 -10.29 17.10
N LEU A 9 -3.69 -10.04 15.82
CA LEU A 9 -3.56 -11.09 14.80
C LEU A 9 -2.25 -11.86 14.99
N GLY A 10 -1.14 -11.16 15.27
CA GLY A 10 0.18 -11.70 15.57
C GLY A 10 0.22 -12.70 16.73
N ALA A 11 -0.59 -12.44 17.77
CA ALA A 11 -0.57 -13.19 19.02
C ALA A 11 -1.50 -14.41 19.05
N MET A 12 -2.00 -14.89 17.90
CA MET A 12 -2.89 -16.06 17.84
C MET A 12 -2.14 -17.32 17.39
N PRO A 13 -1.67 -18.20 18.32
CA PRO A 13 -0.79 -19.32 17.98
C PRO A 13 -1.46 -20.38 17.10
N SER A 14 -2.80 -20.40 17.08
CA SER A 14 -3.60 -21.37 16.30
C SER A 14 -3.64 -21.08 14.80
N ARG A 15 -3.07 -19.96 14.33
CA ARG A 15 -3.09 -19.55 12.93
C ARG A 15 -1.70 -19.10 12.46
N PRO A 16 -0.91 -20.03 11.87
CA PRO A 16 0.48 -19.79 11.48
C PRO A 16 0.70 -18.61 10.53
N PHE A 17 -0.25 -18.31 9.64
CA PHE A 17 -0.14 -17.13 8.75
C PHE A 17 -0.15 -15.80 9.50
N TRP A 18 -0.94 -15.71 10.57
CA TRP A 18 -1.06 -14.47 11.34
C TRP A 18 0.08 -14.30 12.34
N ASN A 19 0.76 -15.38 12.73
CA ASN A 19 1.88 -15.38 13.67
C ASN A 19 3.19 -14.83 13.06
N SER A 20 3.16 -13.58 12.60
CA SER A 20 4.34 -12.86 12.12
C SER A 20 4.32 -11.40 12.59
N PRO A 21 5.37 -10.91 13.27
CA PRO A 21 5.47 -9.50 13.64
C PRO A 21 5.58 -8.58 12.42
N VAL A 22 6.05 -9.09 11.27
CA VAL A 22 6.15 -8.33 10.02
C VAL A 22 4.77 -7.97 9.49
N LEU A 23 3.78 -8.83 9.71
CA LEU A 23 2.39 -8.59 9.32
C LEU A 23 1.81 -7.36 10.03
N ALA A 24 2.11 -7.17 11.32
CA ALA A 24 1.67 -6.02 12.08
C ALA A 24 2.24 -4.71 11.52
N LEU A 25 3.53 -4.72 11.16
CA LEU A 25 4.19 -3.58 10.52
C LEU A 25 3.60 -3.27 9.14
N LEU A 26 3.30 -4.32 8.37
CA LEU A 26 2.68 -4.21 7.06
C LEU A 26 1.29 -3.56 7.15
N PHE A 27 0.48 -3.93 8.14
CA PHE A 27 -0.81 -3.28 8.39
C PHE A 27 -0.69 -1.81 8.79
N LEU A 28 0.33 -1.47 9.59
CA LEU A 28 0.60 -0.10 9.98
C LEU A 28 0.93 0.76 8.77
N LEU A 29 1.89 0.35 7.96
CA LEU A 29 2.33 1.10 6.79
C LEU A 29 1.23 1.20 5.73
N SER A 30 0.52 0.10 5.46
CA SER A 30 -0.62 0.11 4.55
C SER A 30 -1.73 1.05 5.05
N SER A 31 -1.97 1.15 6.36
CA SER A 31 -2.93 2.12 6.92
C SER A 31 -2.48 3.56 6.74
N LEU A 32 -1.19 3.82 6.84
CA LEU A 32 -0.63 5.14 6.63
C LEU A 32 -0.72 5.55 5.15
N SER A 33 -0.32 4.67 4.21
CA SER A 33 -0.45 4.93 2.77
C SER A 33 -1.90 5.14 2.36
N THR A 34 -2.84 4.27 2.77
CA THR A 34 -4.27 4.49 2.48
C THR A 34 -4.82 5.79 3.07
N GLY A 35 -4.31 6.24 4.21
CA GLY A 35 -4.65 7.55 4.78
C GLY A 35 -4.14 8.72 3.94
N VAL A 36 -2.90 8.65 3.47
CA VAL A 36 -2.31 9.65 2.56
C VAL A 36 -3.06 9.68 1.23
N ALA A 37 -3.32 8.51 0.63
CA ALA A 37 -4.11 8.38 -0.59
C ALA A 37 -5.53 8.95 -0.44
N LEU A 38 -6.18 8.76 0.72
CA LEU A 38 -7.50 9.35 0.97
C LEU A 38 -7.43 10.88 1.02
N ILE A 39 -6.39 11.47 1.61
CA ILE A 39 -6.19 12.92 1.64
C ILE A 39 -5.94 13.46 0.22
N LEU A 40 -5.10 12.79 -0.57
CA LEU A 40 -4.86 13.14 -1.98
C LEU A 40 -6.15 13.07 -2.79
N LEU A 41 -6.94 12.00 -2.64
CA LEU A 41 -8.22 11.85 -3.32
C LEU A 41 -9.22 12.94 -2.91
N ALA A 42 -9.35 13.21 -1.61
CA ALA A 42 -10.24 14.25 -1.10
C ALA A 42 -9.84 15.63 -1.62
N ARG A 43 -8.55 15.96 -1.59
CA ARG A 43 -8.00 17.19 -2.19
C ARG A 43 -8.34 17.26 -3.68
N ALA A 44 -8.09 16.18 -4.42
CA ALA A 44 -8.33 16.10 -5.84
C ALA A 44 -9.82 16.11 -6.21
N ILE A 45 -10.76 15.81 -5.32
CA ILE A 45 -12.21 15.90 -5.60
C ILE A 45 -12.79 17.24 -5.12
N LEU A 46 -12.44 17.66 -3.90
CA LEU A 46 -13.07 18.78 -3.22
C LEU A 46 -12.53 20.15 -3.66
N THR A 47 -11.33 20.22 -4.27
CA THR A 47 -10.81 21.50 -4.79
C THR A 47 -11.51 21.84 -6.11
N PRO A 48 -12.33 22.90 -6.23
CA PRO A 48 -12.98 23.25 -7.48
C PRO A 48 -11.97 23.71 -8.53
N ARG A 49 -12.31 23.52 -9.81
CA ARG A 49 -11.56 24.02 -10.98
C ARG A 49 -11.53 25.55 -10.92
N ALA A 50 -10.53 26.14 -10.28
CA ALA A 50 -10.17 27.53 -10.50
C ALA A 50 -9.47 27.65 -11.87
N GLU A 51 -10.15 27.25 -12.95
CA GLU A 51 -9.71 27.69 -14.27
C GLU A 51 -10.24 29.10 -14.51
N LYS A 52 -9.34 29.99 -14.89
CA LYS A 52 -9.56 31.37 -15.38
C LYS A 52 -9.59 32.49 -14.34
N SER A 53 -8.63 32.52 -13.43
CA SER A 53 -8.10 33.82 -13.02
C SER A 53 -6.59 33.77 -13.10
N GLY A 54 -6.01 34.57 -14.00
CA GLY A 54 -4.57 34.85 -14.07
C GLY A 54 -4.10 35.68 -12.87
N THR A 55 -4.44 35.22 -11.67
CA THR A 55 -4.02 35.79 -10.40
C THR A 55 -3.12 34.77 -9.75
N ALA A 56 -1.83 35.11 -9.74
CA ALA A 56 -0.80 34.50 -8.94
C ALA A 56 -1.31 34.16 -7.53
N ASP A 57 -1.53 32.86 -7.25
CA ASP A 57 -1.71 32.27 -5.91
C ASP A 57 -1.99 30.75 -6.10
N THR A 58 -1.18 29.79 -5.67
CA THR A 58 -0.11 29.81 -4.66
C THR A 58 0.94 28.71 -4.96
N PRO A 59 2.25 29.02 -4.89
CA PRO A 59 3.32 28.01 -4.84
C PRO A 59 3.08 26.93 -3.76
N GLN A 60 2.30 27.29 -2.73
CA GLN A 60 2.01 26.48 -1.56
C GLN A 60 1.07 25.28 -1.86
N TYR A 61 0.14 25.39 -2.81
CA TYR A 61 -0.72 24.25 -3.21
C TYR A 61 0.07 23.19 -4.00
N HIS A 62 1.00 23.61 -4.85
CA HIS A 62 1.90 22.70 -5.59
C HIS A 62 3.01 22.12 -4.71
N ALA A 63 3.44 22.85 -3.67
CA ALA A 63 4.39 22.36 -2.69
C ALA A 63 3.77 21.30 -1.76
N SER A 64 2.57 21.55 -1.23
CA SER A 64 1.88 20.60 -0.35
C SER A 64 1.48 19.32 -1.07
N GLY A 65 0.96 19.43 -2.30
CA GLY A 65 0.66 18.27 -3.15
C GLY A 65 1.91 17.42 -3.43
N TYR A 66 3.04 18.07 -3.74
CA TYR A 66 4.29 17.36 -3.97
C TYR A 66 4.80 16.63 -2.73
N ILE A 67 4.77 17.26 -1.55
CA ILE A 67 5.20 16.61 -0.30
C ILE A 67 4.32 15.39 -0.01
N LEU A 68 3.02 15.49 -0.27
CA LEU A 68 2.07 14.41 -0.01
C LEU A 68 2.25 13.24 -0.99
N THR A 69 2.38 13.51 -2.29
CA THR A 69 2.70 12.47 -3.30
C THR A 69 4.08 11.86 -3.06
N ALA A 70 5.08 12.66 -2.68
CA ALA A 70 6.41 12.13 -2.36
C ALA A 70 6.40 11.26 -1.09
N SER A 71 5.56 11.61 -0.12
CA SER A 71 5.35 10.79 1.09
C SER A 71 4.61 9.49 0.74
N ASP A 72 3.62 9.52 -0.15
CA ASP A 72 2.93 8.31 -0.61
C ASP A 72 3.88 7.37 -1.34
N LEU A 73 4.68 7.89 -2.29
CA LEU A 73 5.70 7.11 -2.99
C LEU A 73 6.72 6.49 -2.02
N LEU A 74 7.14 7.23 -0.99
CA LEU A 74 8.02 6.71 0.05
C LEU A 74 7.35 5.59 0.86
N LEU A 75 6.07 5.73 1.22
CA LEU A 75 5.32 4.71 1.92
C LEU A 75 5.14 3.44 1.07
N LEU A 76 4.80 3.58 -0.22
CA LEU A 76 4.70 2.46 -1.16
C LEU A 76 6.05 1.73 -1.29
N GLY A 77 7.15 2.47 -1.33
CA GLY A 77 8.50 1.91 -1.35
C GLY A 77 8.85 1.13 -0.08
N ILE A 78 8.51 1.67 1.10
CA ILE A 78 8.71 0.96 2.37
C ILE A 78 7.79 -0.26 2.45
N GLU A 79 6.53 -0.15 2.01
CA GLU A 79 5.59 -1.27 1.99
C GLU A 79 6.08 -2.41 1.09
N LEU A 80 6.69 -2.10 -0.07
CA LEU A 80 7.35 -3.10 -0.92
C LEU A 80 8.44 -3.86 -0.16
N VAL A 81 9.29 -3.15 0.58
CA VAL A 81 10.37 -3.73 1.38
C VAL A 81 9.79 -4.60 2.48
N ILE A 82 8.74 -4.16 3.17
CA ILE A 82 8.10 -4.95 4.23
C ILE A 82 7.41 -6.20 3.66
N VAL A 83 6.79 -6.12 2.48
CA VAL A 83 6.23 -7.28 1.78
C VAL A 83 7.33 -8.29 1.46
N PHE A 84 8.47 -7.83 0.96
CA PHE A 84 9.63 -8.68 0.73
C PHE A 84 10.13 -9.32 2.03
N LEU A 85 10.26 -8.55 3.11
CA LEU A 85 10.66 -9.06 4.42
C LEU A 85 9.66 -10.07 5.00
N PHE A 86 8.36 -9.88 4.75
CA PHE A 86 7.32 -10.81 5.18
C PHE A 86 7.46 -12.17 4.49
N ILE A 87 7.65 -12.16 3.17
CA ILE A 87 7.89 -13.38 2.38
C ILE A 87 9.20 -14.05 2.84
N MET A 88 10.27 -13.27 3.00
CA MET A 88 11.56 -13.79 3.46
C MET A 88 11.45 -14.41 4.86
N PHE A 89 10.78 -13.74 5.80
CA PHE A 89 10.52 -14.25 7.14
C PHE A 89 9.77 -15.60 7.09
N ALA A 90 8.72 -15.69 6.27
CA ALA A 90 7.96 -16.93 6.12
C ALA A 90 8.78 -18.07 5.48
N TYR A 91 9.71 -17.78 4.57
CA TYR A 91 10.62 -18.78 4.01
C TYR A 91 11.66 -19.28 5.01
N LEU A 92 12.13 -18.41 5.92
CA LEU A 92 13.08 -18.77 6.97
C LEU A 92 12.40 -19.45 8.17
N ALA A 93 11.09 -19.25 8.33
CA ALA A 93 10.31 -19.92 9.36
C ALA A 93 10.23 -21.43 9.11
N VAL A 94 10.19 -22.20 10.21
CA VAL A 94 10.08 -23.66 10.19
C VAL A 94 8.66 -24.07 10.58
N GLY A 95 8.15 -25.16 10.00
CA GLY A 95 6.85 -25.74 10.38
C GLY A 95 5.66 -25.12 9.65
N ASP A 96 4.57 -24.87 10.38
CA ASP A 96 3.27 -24.53 9.80
C ASP A 96 3.24 -23.13 9.17
N VAL A 97 4.10 -22.21 9.62
CA VAL A 97 4.22 -20.85 9.05
C VAL A 97 4.68 -20.91 7.59
N ARG A 98 5.59 -21.84 7.27
CA ARG A 98 6.08 -22.05 5.90
C ARG A 98 4.99 -22.61 4.98
N HIS A 99 4.14 -23.49 5.47
CA HIS A 99 3.01 -24.01 4.69
C HIS A 99 1.92 -22.94 4.51
N ALA A 100 1.72 -22.10 5.52
CA ALA A 100 0.71 -21.05 5.48
C ALA A 100 0.98 -19.99 4.41
N ILE A 101 2.25 -19.65 4.14
CA ILE A 101 2.60 -18.67 3.10
C ILE A 101 2.34 -19.20 1.68
N GLU A 102 2.28 -20.52 1.47
CA GLU A 102 2.03 -21.11 0.14
C GLU A 102 0.70 -20.65 -0.46
N VAL A 103 -0.28 -20.28 0.37
CA VAL A 103 -1.58 -19.74 -0.06
C VAL A 103 -1.45 -18.46 -0.88
N ILE A 104 -0.40 -17.66 -0.66
CA ILE A 104 -0.12 -16.43 -1.41
C ILE A 104 1.04 -16.56 -2.40
N LEU A 105 1.77 -17.68 -2.40
CA LEU A 105 2.86 -17.97 -3.36
C LEU A 105 2.32 -18.58 -4.66
N ALA A 106 3.17 -18.71 -5.68
CA ALA A 106 2.77 -19.24 -6.99
C ALA A 106 2.07 -20.61 -6.86
N GLY A 107 0.82 -20.69 -7.33
CA GLY A 107 -0.04 -21.88 -7.22
C GLY A 107 -1.01 -21.87 -6.03
N GLY A 108 -0.86 -20.92 -5.10
CA GLY A 108 -1.77 -20.71 -3.97
C GLY A 108 -3.11 -20.07 -4.37
N ASN A 109 -4.14 -20.35 -3.58
CA ASN A 109 -5.51 -19.88 -3.84
C ASN A 109 -5.64 -18.34 -3.86
N LEU A 110 -4.82 -17.63 -3.08
CA LEU A 110 -4.81 -16.16 -3.00
C LEU A 110 -3.67 -15.52 -3.78
N ALA A 111 -2.84 -16.32 -4.46
CA ALA A 111 -1.64 -15.83 -5.15
C ALA A 111 -1.96 -14.75 -6.18
N THR A 112 -2.99 -14.95 -7.00
CA THR A 112 -3.39 -13.98 -8.02
C THR A 112 -3.86 -12.67 -7.40
N LEU A 113 -4.64 -12.71 -6.32
CA LEU A 113 -5.07 -11.49 -5.61
C LEU A 113 -3.90 -10.77 -4.95
N PHE A 114 -2.96 -11.51 -4.37
CA PHE A 114 -1.80 -10.92 -3.71
C PHE A 114 -0.83 -10.31 -4.72
N TRP A 115 -0.38 -11.06 -5.71
CA TRP A 115 0.64 -10.61 -6.65
C TRP A 115 0.11 -9.67 -7.71
N LEU A 116 -1.01 -10.00 -8.34
CA LEU A 116 -1.55 -9.20 -9.43
C LEU A 116 -2.38 -8.04 -8.88
N GLY A 117 -3.23 -8.32 -7.89
CA GLY A 117 -4.09 -7.33 -7.25
C GLY A 117 -3.30 -6.37 -6.36
N PHE A 118 -2.70 -6.85 -5.29
CA PHE A 118 -2.02 -5.96 -4.34
C PHE A 118 -0.63 -5.51 -4.83
N VAL A 119 0.30 -6.42 -5.13
CA VAL A 119 1.68 -6.04 -5.51
C VAL A 119 1.69 -5.33 -6.87
N GLY A 120 1.01 -5.88 -7.88
CA GLY A 120 0.97 -5.32 -9.23
C GLY A 120 0.16 -4.03 -9.28
N VAL A 121 -1.15 -4.12 -9.06
CA VAL A 121 -2.07 -2.99 -9.21
C VAL A 121 -2.01 -2.05 -8.01
N GLY A 122 -2.04 -2.56 -6.78
CA GLY A 122 -2.10 -1.75 -5.58
C GLY A 122 -0.82 -1.01 -5.19
N LEU A 123 0.33 -1.47 -5.68
CA LEU A 123 1.63 -1.01 -5.19
C LEU A 123 2.58 -0.60 -6.32
N LEU A 124 2.90 -1.48 -7.26
CA LEU A 124 3.84 -1.19 -8.35
C LEU A 124 3.26 -0.19 -9.36
N ALA A 125 1.99 -0.34 -9.76
CA ALA A 125 1.35 0.57 -10.71
C ALA A 125 1.28 2.02 -10.19
N PRO A 126 0.75 2.33 -9.00
CA PRO A 126 0.74 3.69 -8.48
C PRO A 126 2.15 4.21 -8.25
N ALA A 127 3.08 3.40 -7.71
CA ALA A 127 4.47 3.82 -7.52
C ALA A 127 5.17 4.19 -8.83
N ALA A 128 4.94 3.43 -9.92
CA ALA A 128 5.53 3.74 -11.23
C ALA A 128 4.99 5.05 -11.80
N VAL A 129 3.68 5.30 -11.65
CA VAL A 129 3.04 6.54 -12.08
C VAL A 129 3.58 7.72 -11.28
N GLU A 130 3.60 7.63 -9.95
CA GLU A 130 4.12 8.69 -9.08
C GLU A 130 5.60 8.99 -9.33
N LEU A 131 6.41 7.94 -9.52
CA LEU A 131 7.82 8.09 -9.85
C LEU A 131 8.00 8.85 -11.17
N TYR A 132 7.18 8.56 -12.19
CA TYR A 132 7.21 9.28 -13.47
C TYR A 132 6.95 10.78 -13.32
N TYR A 133 6.09 11.19 -12.39
CA TYR A 133 5.80 12.61 -12.13
C TYR A 133 6.77 13.29 -11.16
N ILE A 134 7.35 12.54 -10.21
CA ILE A 134 8.28 13.09 -9.21
C ILE A 134 9.69 13.24 -9.77
N VAL A 135 10.18 12.26 -10.54
CA VAL A 135 11.58 12.22 -11.04
C VAL A 135 11.94 13.47 -11.87
N PRO A 136 11.10 13.99 -12.79
CA PRO A 136 11.42 15.19 -13.55
C PRO A 136 11.56 16.45 -12.69
N ARG A 137 10.79 16.55 -11.60
CA ARG A 137 10.94 17.66 -10.64
C ARG A 137 12.22 17.52 -9.83
N LEU A 138 12.54 16.31 -9.38
CA LEU A 138 13.73 16.04 -8.56
C LEU A 138 15.04 16.22 -9.34
N LEU A 139 15.10 15.73 -10.58
CA LEU A 139 16.33 15.74 -11.40
C LEU A 139 16.46 16.99 -12.27
N PHE A 140 15.35 17.51 -12.79
CA PHE A 140 15.36 18.58 -13.81
C PHE A 140 14.65 19.86 -13.36
N HIS A 141 14.26 19.98 -12.09
CA HIS A 141 13.57 21.14 -11.52
C HIS A 141 12.31 21.56 -12.31
N ARG A 142 11.68 20.63 -13.03
CA ARG A 142 10.46 20.90 -13.80
C ARG A 142 9.24 21.04 -12.88
N GLU A 143 8.25 21.78 -13.37
CA GLU A 143 7.00 22.00 -12.65
C GLU A 143 6.26 20.67 -12.44
N PHE A 144 5.83 20.44 -11.21
CA PHE A 144 5.00 19.29 -10.84
C PHE A 144 3.54 19.66 -11.04
N ALA A 145 2.98 19.17 -12.15
CA ALA A 145 1.59 19.32 -12.51
C ALA A 145 1.03 17.98 -13.01
N PRO A 146 0.90 16.95 -12.15
CA PRO A 146 0.16 15.75 -12.52
C PRO A 146 -1.28 16.16 -12.88
N PRO A 147 -1.86 15.62 -13.97
CA PRO A 147 -3.25 15.87 -14.29
C PRO A 147 -4.13 15.39 -13.13
N ARG A 148 -5.15 16.18 -12.76
CA ARG A 148 -6.08 15.84 -11.67
C ARG A 148 -6.70 14.45 -11.80
N GLY A 149 -6.98 14.00 -13.03
CA GLY A 149 -7.49 12.64 -13.28
C GLY A 149 -6.50 11.54 -12.89
N VAL A 150 -5.20 11.79 -13.02
CA VAL A 150 -4.15 10.86 -12.61
C VAL A 150 -4.04 10.81 -11.09
N GLU A 151 -4.08 11.95 -10.40
CA GLU A 151 -4.08 11.99 -8.92
C GLU A 151 -5.28 11.19 -8.35
N ILE A 152 -6.48 11.40 -8.90
CA ILE A 152 -7.68 10.64 -8.51
C ILE A 152 -7.51 9.14 -8.78
N ALA A 153 -7.02 8.77 -9.97
CA ALA A 153 -6.86 7.37 -10.35
C ALA A 153 -5.83 6.65 -9.48
N VAL A 154 -4.66 7.26 -9.26
CA VAL A 154 -3.59 6.71 -8.42
C VAL A 154 -4.10 6.53 -6.99
N SER A 155 -4.70 7.55 -6.38
CA SER A 155 -5.22 7.44 -5.02
C SER A 155 -6.32 6.38 -4.90
N ALA A 156 -7.22 6.26 -5.88
CA ALA A 156 -8.23 5.21 -5.89
C ALA A 156 -7.60 3.80 -5.98
N VAL A 157 -6.58 3.65 -6.81
CA VAL A 157 -5.85 2.37 -6.96
C VAL A 157 -5.11 2.00 -5.67
N VAL A 158 -4.45 2.95 -4.99
CA VAL A 158 -3.80 2.71 -3.68
C VAL A 158 -4.81 2.28 -2.62
N LEU A 159 -6.00 2.92 -2.57
CA LEU A 159 -7.08 2.52 -1.65
C LEU A 159 -7.58 1.09 -1.93
N VAL A 160 -7.77 0.74 -3.20
CA VAL A 160 -8.15 -0.62 -3.61
C VAL A 160 -7.05 -1.62 -3.26
N GLY A 161 -5.78 -1.27 -3.49
CA GLY A 161 -4.62 -2.08 -3.11
C GLY A 161 -4.58 -2.37 -1.61
N GLY A 162 -4.73 -1.34 -0.78
CA GLY A 162 -4.79 -1.48 0.67
C GLY A 162 -5.96 -2.35 1.14
N PHE A 163 -7.12 -2.26 0.47
CA PHE A 163 -8.25 -3.16 0.74
C PHE A 163 -7.92 -4.61 0.36
N MET A 164 -7.37 -4.84 -0.83
CA MET A 164 -6.99 -6.18 -1.30
C MET A 164 -5.99 -6.85 -0.37
N LEU A 165 -4.98 -6.11 0.10
CA LEU A 165 -4.03 -6.62 1.07
C LEU A 165 -4.70 -7.10 2.35
N ARG A 166 -5.55 -6.26 2.95
CA ARG A 166 -6.28 -6.60 4.19
C ARG A 166 -7.17 -7.81 3.98
N TYR A 167 -7.86 -7.88 2.83
CA TYR A 167 -8.68 -9.02 2.45
C TYR A 167 -7.84 -10.31 2.35
N VAL A 168 -6.72 -10.27 1.62
CA VAL A 168 -5.83 -11.43 1.46
C VAL A 168 -5.33 -11.90 2.81
N VAL A 169 -4.88 -11.00 3.69
CA VAL A 169 -4.36 -11.41 5.00
C VAL A 169 -5.42 -12.07 5.88
N VAL A 170 -6.64 -11.51 5.88
CA VAL A 170 -7.74 -12.06 6.68
C VAL A 170 -8.15 -13.44 6.16
N ILE A 171 -8.33 -13.59 4.85
CA ILE A 171 -8.74 -14.86 4.24
C ILE A 171 -7.61 -15.89 4.33
N ALA A 172 -6.35 -15.49 4.12
CA ALA A 172 -5.21 -16.38 4.24
C ALA A 172 -5.15 -17.01 5.62
N GLY A 173 -5.26 -16.21 6.69
CA GLY A 173 -5.28 -16.76 8.05
C GLY A 173 -6.53 -17.59 8.38
N GLN A 174 -7.65 -17.39 7.68
CA GLN A 174 -8.82 -18.26 7.79
C GLN A 174 -8.60 -19.62 7.13
N ILE A 175 -7.98 -19.65 5.95
CA ILE A 175 -7.67 -20.89 5.22
C ILE A 175 -6.62 -21.70 5.98
N THR A 176 -5.63 -21.02 6.57
CA THR A 176 -4.50 -21.67 7.25
C THR A 176 -4.77 -21.95 8.72
N GLY A 177 -6.00 -22.22 9.14
CA GLY A 177 -6.29 -22.55 10.55
C GLY A 177 -7.34 -23.66 10.72
N PRO A 178 -7.40 -24.36 11.87
CA PRO A 178 -6.38 -24.56 12.90
C PRO A 178 -5.53 -25.82 12.65
N VAL A 179 -4.24 -25.75 13.00
CA VAL A 179 -3.38 -26.94 13.15
C VAL A 179 -3.58 -27.46 14.58
N GLY A 180 -4.19 -28.64 14.71
CA GLY A 180 -4.53 -29.26 16.00
C GLY A 180 -6.04 -29.35 16.29
N VAL A 181 -6.69 -30.32 15.64
CA VAL A 181 -7.72 -31.19 16.24
C VAL A 181 -7.32 -32.64 15.94
#